data_AF-A0AAU8L1A7-F1
#
_entry.id   AF-A0AAU8L1A7-F1
#
_cell.length_a   1.000
_cell.length_b   1.000
_cell.length_c   1.000
_cell.angle_alpha   90.00
_cell.angle_beta   90.00
_cell.angle_gamma   90.00
#
_symmetry.space_group_name_H-M   'P 1'
#
loop_
_entity.id
_entity.type
_entity.pdbx_description
1 polymer ?
#
loop_
_entity_poly.entity_id
_entity_poly.type
_entity_poly.pdbx_seq_one_letter_code
_entity_poly.pdbx_strand_id
1 'polypeptide(L)'
;MAVSKIILLLVIYSSLLFSSIDAFVVQDQGNFWPLPKSYVLYNSSIALKSSVFEFKVVQSDLNKCRILNEAFKRYSKIIGDSLSILLRHGQNSRKYSHHHHHSLRQVLDPNKYLEHLEINFSGLCETLPYFGMNESYRLEVDTEKAPRTAILSSRSVWGILRGLETFTHLLEVSEDGLSLAVRSASIDDSPRFSHRGLLIDTSRHFLPVDTIKQIIDGMEANKLNVLHWHIVDDQSFPYQSELFPNLSGQGAYDPRLLVYTIADIQAIILYAAVRGVRVMPEFDTPGHTTSWGFGQPGLLTKCYNLVNEYGPVNPINEDNYKFLRDLFNEIIHIFPDGYLHLGGDEVNFDCWASNPEIKNWMTNRNMTDYAKLESFYIQKIVDIVEKEFRTNTIVWQEVFDNGVNLYNSTIVQAWTGNYEKELDRITKAGHKALLSTCWYLDYLETGGDWKKYYKCEPLSFQGSDEQKRLVMGGEACMWGESVDETNVVQRIFPRVNAAAEKLWSPKDDFRNIHQVESRIDVHTCRMKRRGIPAQPPNGPGFCL
;
A
#
# COMPACT_ATOMS: atom_id res chain seq x y z
N MET A 1 67.71 29.48 -3.98
CA MET A 1 67.96 28.40 -2.98
C MET A 1 66.83 28.50 -1.97
N ALA A 2 65.66 27.92 -2.26
CA ALA A 2 65.33 26.51 -2.13
C ALA A 2 65.30 26.04 -0.67
N VAL A 3 64.13 25.46 -0.34
CA VAL A 3 63.80 24.56 0.77
C VAL A 3 63.23 25.20 2.05
N SER A 4 62.07 24.67 2.44
CA SER A 4 61.40 24.74 3.75
C SER A 4 60.30 25.78 3.98
N LYS A 5 59.17 25.64 3.26
CA LYS A 5 57.83 26.05 3.72
C LYS A 5 56.75 25.11 3.17
N ILE A 6 56.78 23.85 3.60
CA ILE A 6 55.65 22.91 3.56
C ILE A 6 55.73 22.14 4.88
N ILE A 7 54.60 21.82 5.49
CA ILE A 7 54.42 21.17 6.82
C ILE A 7 54.26 22.18 7.96
N LEU A 8 53.10 22.85 8.04
CA LEU A 8 52.39 23.08 9.32
C LEU A 8 50.98 23.65 9.11
N LEU A 9 50.11 22.97 8.35
CA LEU A 9 48.70 23.39 8.22
C LEU A 9 47.74 22.22 7.91
N LEU A 10 48.05 21.02 8.43
CA LEU A 10 47.29 19.80 8.15
C LEU A 10 46.93 18.95 9.39
N VAL A 11 46.98 19.50 10.61
CA VAL A 11 46.72 18.71 11.84
C VAL A 11 45.66 19.32 12.79
N ILE A 12 44.97 20.40 12.43
CA ILE A 12 43.96 21.02 13.31
C ILE A 12 42.55 21.07 12.68
N TYR A 13 42.33 20.38 11.55
CA TYR A 13 41.00 20.25 10.93
C TYR A 13 40.57 18.80 10.69
N SER A 14 40.97 17.88 11.58
CA SER A 14 40.51 16.48 11.56
C SER A 14 39.89 16.01 12.88
N SER A 15 39.71 16.89 13.86
CA SER A 15 39.18 16.55 15.19
C SER A 15 37.74 17.02 15.43
N LEU A 16 37.00 17.44 14.39
CA LEU A 16 35.59 17.85 14.46
C LEU A 16 34.66 17.03 13.55
N LEU A 17 35.12 15.91 12.99
CA LEU A 17 34.33 15.03 12.10
C LEU A 17 34.07 13.62 12.66
N PHE A 18 34.32 13.40 13.95
CA PHE A 18 33.82 12.21 14.64
C PHE A 18 32.77 12.63 15.67
N SER A 19 31.67 13.22 15.18
CA SER A 19 30.40 13.06 15.88
C SER A 19 30.09 11.56 15.89
N SER A 20 30.00 10.99 17.09
CA SER A 20 29.66 9.61 17.41
C SER A 20 29.18 8.76 16.23
N ILE A 21 29.99 7.75 15.88
CA ILE A 21 29.54 6.58 15.13
C ILE A 21 28.64 5.78 16.08
N ASP A 22 27.47 6.32 16.42
CA ASP A 22 26.38 5.54 16.96
C ASP A 22 25.59 4.99 15.76
N ALA A 23 26.28 4.16 14.97
CA ALA A 23 25.71 3.42 13.83
C ALA A 23 24.86 2.22 14.29
N PHE A 24 24.57 2.15 15.59
CA PHE A 24 23.72 1.12 16.17
C PHE A 24 22.30 1.67 16.22
N VAL A 25 21.38 1.06 15.47
CA VAL A 25 19.95 1.30 15.69
C VAL A 25 19.61 0.64 17.03
N VAL A 26 19.75 1.40 18.12
CA VAL A 26 19.40 0.95 19.46
C VAL A 26 17.90 0.67 19.48
N GLN A 27 17.54 -0.53 19.92
CA GLN A 27 16.16 -0.98 20.08
C GLN A 27 15.54 -0.31 21.32
N ASP A 28 15.50 1.02 21.37
CA ASP A 28 14.98 1.76 22.51
C ASP A 28 13.56 2.30 22.20
N GLN A 29 12.60 1.84 23.00
CA GLN A 29 11.19 2.27 23.07
C GLN A 29 10.30 2.02 21.83
N GLY A 30 9.47 0.98 21.87
CA GLY A 30 8.24 0.87 21.07
C GLY A 30 8.40 1.04 19.56
N ASN A 31 9.19 0.16 18.94
CA ASN A 31 9.49 0.17 17.50
C ASN A 31 8.34 -0.32 16.59
N PHE A 32 7.13 0.15 16.87
CA PHE A 32 5.96 -0.14 16.07
C PHE A 32 5.99 0.61 14.75
N TRP A 33 5.50 -0.06 13.71
CA TRP A 33 5.19 0.58 12.45
C TRP A 33 4.01 -0.11 11.77
N PRO A 34 2.88 0.58 11.50
CA PRO A 34 2.50 1.89 12.04
C PRO A 34 2.42 1.93 13.58
N LEU A 35 2.48 3.14 14.15
CA LEU A 35 2.26 3.37 15.58
C LEU A 35 0.81 3.07 15.99
N PRO A 36 0.56 2.24 17.02
CA PRO A 36 -0.79 1.93 17.48
C PRO A 36 -1.52 3.16 18.05
N LYS A 37 -2.85 3.14 17.98
CA LYS A 37 -3.71 4.19 18.55
C LYS A 37 -3.50 4.42 20.03
N SER A 38 -3.39 3.35 20.82
CA SER A 38 -3.12 3.40 22.25
C SER A 38 -2.30 2.19 22.66
N TYR A 39 -1.23 2.41 23.42
CA TYR A 39 -0.39 1.33 23.91
C TYR A 39 0.29 1.68 25.23
N VAL A 40 0.57 0.65 26.02
CA VAL A 40 1.39 0.70 27.23
C VAL A 40 2.46 -0.37 27.08
N LEU A 41 3.72 0.02 27.17
CA LEU A 41 4.86 -0.90 27.23
C LEU A 41 5.35 -0.98 28.66
N TYR A 42 5.55 -2.19 29.16
CA TYR A 42 6.14 -2.40 30.48
C TYR A 42 7.66 -2.59 30.36
N ASN A 43 8.37 -2.44 31.48
CA ASN A 43 9.83 -2.66 31.57
C ASN A 43 10.18 -4.14 31.84
N SER A 44 9.32 -5.04 31.40
CA SER A 44 9.49 -6.49 31.52
C SER A 44 9.33 -7.12 30.14
N SER A 45 10.01 -8.24 29.96
CA SER A 45 9.83 -9.12 28.80
C SER A 45 9.68 -10.55 29.29
N ILE A 46 8.92 -11.35 28.54
CA ILE A 46 8.73 -12.78 28.80
C ILE A 46 9.49 -13.59 27.75
N ALA A 47 10.18 -14.66 28.16
CA ALA A 47 10.89 -15.52 27.21
C ALA A 47 9.89 -16.19 26.25
N LEU A 48 10.27 -16.34 24.98
CA LEU A 48 9.49 -17.05 23.97
C LEU A 48 10.36 -18.13 23.34
N LYS A 49 9.87 -19.37 23.39
CA LYS A 49 10.56 -20.52 22.80
C LYS A 49 9.88 -20.88 21.49
N SER A 50 10.45 -20.40 20.38
CA SER A 50 9.84 -20.51 19.04
C SER A 50 9.54 -21.95 18.61
N SER A 51 10.28 -22.95 19.12
CA SER A 51 10.07 -24.37 18.80
C SER A 51 8.79 -24.98 19.41
N VAL A 52 8.24 -24.35 20.45
CA VAL A 52 7.02 -24.83 21.14
C VAL A 52 5.90 -23.79 21.12
N PHE A 53 6.15 -22.61 20.56
CA PHE A 53 5.17 -21.54 20.49
C PHE A 53 4.06 -21.87 19.49
N GLU A 54 2.81 -21.74 19.93
CA GLU A 54 1.63 -22.00 19.07
C GLU A 54 0.59 -20.87 19.11
N PHE A 55 -0.22 -20.78 18.05
CA PHE A 55 -1.41 -19.94 18.05
C PHE A 55 -2.58 -20.78 18.53
N LYS A 56 -3.09 -20.48 19.72
CA LYS A 56 -4.18 -21.24 20.34
C LYS A 56 -5.50 -20.52 20.13
N VAL A 57 -6.37 -21.12 19.35
CA VAL A 57 -7.68 -20.55 19.07
C VAL A 57 -8.69 -21.02 20.12
N VAL A 58 -9.41 -20.08 20.74
CA VAL A 58 -10.34 -20.38 21.85
C VAL A 58 -11.59 -21.12 21.36
N GLN A 59 -11.96 -20.97 20.09
CA GLN A 59 -13.16 -21.57 19.49
C GLN A 59 -12.81 -22.62 18.42
N SER A 60 -13.41 -23.81 18.50
CA SER A 60 -13.06 -24.99 17.69
C SER A 60 -13.44 -24.91 16.20
N ASP A 61 -14.43 -24.08 15.83
CA ASP A 61 -14.92 -23.98 14.45
C ASP A 61 -13.96 -23.22 13.51
N LEU A 62 -12.91 -22.62 14.06
CA LEU A 62 -11.93 -21.82 13.33
C LEU A 62 -10.86 -22.64 12.60
N ASN A 63 -10.83 -23.95 12.79
CA ASN A 63 -10.03 -24.86 11.96
C ASN A 63 -10.39 -24.78 10.46
N LYS A 64 -11.60 -24.31 10.13
CA LYS A 64 -12.05 -24.07 8.75
C LYS A 64 -11.68 -22.67 8.22
N CYS A 65 -11.14 -21.80 9.06
CA CYS A 65 -10.85 -20.43 8.68
C CYS A 65 -9.53 -20.35 7.90
N ARG A 66 -9.62 -20.37 6.57
CA ARG A 66 -8.45 -20.31 5.69
C ARG A 66 -7.53 -19.12 6.00
N ILE A 67 -8.11 -17.94 6.21
CA ILE A 67 -7.34 -16.71 6.48
C ILE A 67 -6.47 -16.86 7.73
N LEU A 68 -7.07 -17.30 8.84
CA LEU A 68 -6.33 -17.50 10.09
C LEU A 68 -5.30 -18.62 9.96
N ASN A 69 -5.65 -19.75 9.33
CA ASN A 69 -4.72 -20.86 9.15
C ASN A 69 -3.47 -20.46 8.35
N GLU A 70 -3.64 -19.72 7.25
CA GLU A 70 -2.52 -19.21 6.46
C GLU A 70 -1.73 -18.14 7.21
N ALA A 71 -2.40 -17.27 7.96
CA ALA A 71 -1.74 -16.28 8.81
C ALA A 71 -0.89 -16.93 9.91
N PHE A 72 -1.41 -17.93 10.62
CA PHE A 72 -0.66 -18.63 11.67
C PHE A 72 0.57 -19.33 11.11
N LYS A 73 0.47 -20.02 9.97
CA LYS A 73 1.64 -20.62 9.30
C LYS A 73 2.71 -19.57 8.99
N ARG A 74 2.30 -18.45 8.41
CA ARG A 74 3.21 -17.35 8.05
C ARG A 74 3.85 -16.70 9.27
N TYR A 75 3.07 -16.36 10.29
CA TYR A 75 3.57 -15.72 11.51
C TYR A 75 4.42 -16.66 12.37
N SER A 76 4.11 -17.97 12.40
CA SER A 76 5.00 -18.98 13.01
C SER A 76 6.36 -19.01 12.31
N LYS A 77 6.38 -18.93 10.97
CA LYS A 77 7.63 -18.82 10.21
C LYS A 77 8.39 -17.54 10.55
N ILE A 78 7.72 -16.38 10.60
CA ILE A 78 8.35 -15.11 10.97
C ILE A 78 8.97 -15.17 12.38
N ILE A 79 8.26 -15.73 13.36
CA ILE A 79 8.77 -15.91 14.74
C ILE A 79 9.96 -16.89 14.75
N GLY A 80 9.87 -18.01 14.05
CA GLY A 80 10.95 -19.00 13.96
C GLY A 80 12.22 -18.45 13.30
N ASP A 81 12.07 -17.76 12.17
CA ASP A 81 13.17 -17.19 11.40
C ASP A 81 13.88 -16.06 12.16
N SER A 82 13.14 -15.32 13.00
CA SER A 82 13.69 -14.22 13.81
C SER A 82 14.86 -14.68 14.68
N LEU A 83 14.76 -15.85 15.32
CA LEU A 83 15.86 -16.40 16.12
C LEU A 83 17.06 -16.81 15.25
N SER A 84 16.80 -17.45 14.09
CA SER A 84 17.86 -17.98 13.22
C SER A 84 18.75 -16.88 12.62
N ILE A 85 18.15 -15.73 12.29
CA ILE A 85 18.84 -14.59 11.70
C ILE A 85 19.70 -13.88 12.75
N LEU A 86 19.17 -13.75 13.97
CA LEU A 86 19.83 -13.09 15.10
C LEU A 86 21.00 -13.92 15.65
N LEU A 87 20.88 -15.26 15.68
CA LEU A 87 21.97 -16.16 16.09
C LEU A 87 23.15 -16.21 15.10
N ARG A 88 22.90 -16.11 13.79
CA ARG A 88 23.97 -16.10 12.76
C ARG A 88 24.90 -14.90 12.91
N HIS A 89 24.40 -13.77 13.41
CA HIS A 89 25.20 -12.57 13.65
C HIS A 89 25.88 -12.56 15.03
N GLY A 90 25.33 -13.26 16.02
CA GLY A 90 25.90 -13.40 17.37
C GLY A 90 27.15 -14.29 17.48
N GLN A 91 27.44 -15.15 16.49
CA GLN A 91 28.63 -16.01 16.53
C GLN A 91 29.95 -15.30 16.21
N ASN A 92 29.92 -14.14 15.54
CA ASN A 92 31.13 -13.35 15.24
C ASN A 92 31.45 -12.29 16.29
N SER A 93 30.49 -11.88 17.14
CA SER A 93 30.66 -10.83 18.16
C SER A 93 31.22 -11.33 19.50
N ARG A 94 31.34 -12.66 19.69
CA ARG A 94 31.97 -13.25 20.90
C ARG A 94 33.47 -12.97 21.07
N LYS A 95 34.11 -12.28 20.12
CA LYS A 95 35.53 -11.88 20.22
C LYS A 95 35.78 -10.47 20.78
N TYR A 96 34.75 -9.63 20.99
CA TYR A 96 34.97 -8.21 21.30
C TYR A 96 34.21 -7.61 22.49
N SER A 97 33.38 -8.35 23.24
CA SER A 97 32.73 -7.81 24.43
C SER A 97 33.43 -8.25 25.71
N HIS A 98 34.43 -7.47 26.14
CA HIS A 98 34.95 -7.58 27.51
C HIS A 98 34.71 -6.34 28.37
N HIS A 99 34.33 -5.18 27.83
CA HIS A 99 34.19 -3.96 28.65
C HIS A 99 32.88 -3.20 28.39
N HIS A 100 32.17 -2.94 29.50
CA HIS A 100 31.07 -2.00 29.72
C HIS A 100 29.66 -2.38 29.26
N HIS A 101 28.84 -2.91 30.18
CA HIS A 101 27.68 -2.21 30.75
C HIS A 101 27.10 -3.04 31.92
N HIS A 102 27.21 -2.52 33.15
CA HIS A 102 26.45 -2.99 34.31
C HIS A 102 25.08 -2.28 34.29
N SER A 103 24.17 -2.70 33.41
CA SER A 103 22.73 -2.48 33.59
C SER A 103 22.11 -3.80 34.06
N LEU A 104 21.07 -3.67 34.89
CA LEU A 104 20.39 -4.76 35.58
C LEU A 104 20.12 -5.97 34.66
N ARG A 105 20.86 -7.06 34.85
CA ARG A 105 20.57 -8.36 34.22
C ARG A 105 19.17 -8.79 34.64
N GLN A 106 18.17 -8.63 33.77
CA GLN A 106 16.91 -9.33 33.95
C GLN A 106 17.15 -10.76 33.44
N VAL A 107 17.63 -11.62 34.33
CA VAL A 107 17.77 -13.05 34.02
C VAL A 107 16.37 -13.58 33.74
N LEU A 108 16.04 -13.74 32.46
CA LEU A 108 14.81 -14.41 32.04
C LEU A 108 14.78 -15.78 32.70
N ASP A 109 13.73 -16.06 33.47
CA ASP A 109 13.55 -17.36 34.11
C ASP A 109 13.24 -18.39 33.02
N PRO A 110 14.14 -19.36 32.74
CA PRO A 110 13.95 -20.32 31.64
C PRO A 110 12.73 -21.23 31.85
N ASN A 111 12.14 -21.25 33.05
CA ASN A 111 10.91 -21.96 33.36
C ASN A 111 9.64 -21.09 33.20
N LYS A 112 9.78 -19.83 32.79
CA LYS A 112 8.67 -18.90 32.53
C LYS A 112 8.76 -18.40 31.10
N TYR A 113 8.19 -19.17 30.19
CA TYR A 113 8.09 -18.81 28.78
C TYR A 113 6.64 -18.72 28.33
N LEU A 114 6.41 -17.89 27.31
CA LEU A 114 5.15 -17.78 26.61
C LEU A 114 5.01 -18.98 25.66
N GLU A 115 4.04 -19.85 25.94
CA GLU A 115 3.81 -21.07 25.15
C GLU A 115 2.86 -20.82 23.98
N HIS A 116 1.92 -19.89 24.12
CA HIS A 116 0.92 -19.63 23.10
C HIS A 116 0.49 -18.17 23.05
N LEU A 117 0.05 -17.73 21.88
CA LEU A 117 -0.81 -16.57 21.72
C LEU A 117 -2.26 -17.05 21.61
N GLU A 118 -3.07 -16.69 22.59
CA GLU A 118 -4.50 -16.98 22.61
C GLU A 118 -5.23 -16.05 21.64
N ILE A 119 -5.93 -16.63 20.67
CA ILE A 119 -6.71 -15.91 19.67
C ILE A 119 -8.18 -15.91 20.09
N ASN A 120 -8.63 -14.79 20.66
CA ASN A 120 -10.01 -14.54 21.04
C ASN A 120 -10.74 -13.84 19.89
N PHE A 121 -11.17 -14.65 18.93
CA PHE A 121 -11.95 -14.22 17.79
C PHE A 121 -13.43 -14.56 17.99
N SER A 122 -14.31 -13.57 17.82
CA SER A 122 -15.77 -13.70 18.06
C SER A 122 -16.63 -13.41 16.83
N GLY A 123 -16.02 -13.20 15.67
CA GLY A 123 -16.72 -12.89 14.41
C GLY A 123 -16.93 -14.11 13.51
N LEU A 124 -17.40 -13.85 12.29
CA LEU A 124 -17.46 -14.84 11.21
C LEU A 124 -16.13 -14.88 10.46
N CYS A 125 -15.64 -16.08 10.10
CA CYS A 125 -14.49 -16.17 9.21
C CYS A 125 -14.91 -15.79 7.79
N GLU A 126 -14.72 -14.51 7.47
CA GLU A 126 -14.93 -13.95 6.14
C GLU A 126 -13.89 -14.50 5.15
N THR A 127 -14.20 -14.44 3.85
CA THR A 127 -13.35 -15.00 2.79
C THR A 127 -12.60 -13.94 1.99
N LEU A 128 -13.17 -12.75 1.85
CA LEU A 128 -12.61 -11.64 1.09
C LEU A 128 -12.69 -10.35 1.92
N PRO A 129 -11.64 -9.51 1.89
CA PRO A 129 -11.69 -8.20 2.52
C PRO A 129 -12.63 -7.27 1.73
N TYR A 130 -13.18 -6.28 2.41
CA TYR A 130 -14.15 -5.35 1.83
C TYR A 130 -13.95 -3.94 2.35
N PHE A 131 -14.48 -2.96 1.64
CA PHE A 131 -14.38 -1.56 2.03
C PHE A 131 -15.03 -1.31 3.39
N GLY A 132 -14.31 -0.66 4.31
CA GLY A 132 -14.82 -0.37 5.65
C GLY A 132 -14.85 -1.57 6.60
N MET A 133 -14.13 -2.66 6.28
CA MET A 133 -14.00 -3.81 7.17
C MET A 133 -13.46 -3.43 8.55
N ASN A 134 -13.90 -4.16 9.59
CA ASN A 134 -13.45 -3.87 10.96
C ASN A 134 -12.04 -4.41 11.19
N GLU A 135 -11.06 -3.51 11.33
CA GLU A 135 -9.65 -3.87 11.55
C GLU A 135 -9.18 -3.60 12.99
N SER A 136 -10.11 -3.34 13.92
CA SER A 136 -9.78 -3.09 15.32
C SER A 136 -9.36 -4.36 16.06
N TYR A 137 -8.42 -4.23 16.98
CA TYR A 137 -7.97 -5.34 17.83
C TYR A 137 -7.43 -4.85 19.17
N ARG A 138 -7.35 -5.77 20.12
CA ARG A 138 -6.68 -5.58 21.41
C ARG A 138 -5.66 -6.67 21.63
N LEU A 139 -4.44 -6.30 21.99
CA LEU A 139 -3.35 -7.22 22.28
C LEU A 139 -2.84 -6.99 23.71
N GLU A 140 -2.87 -8.04 24.52
CA GLU A 140 -2.36 -8.02 25.89
C GLU A 140 -1.28 -9.08 26.02
N VAL A 141 -0.08 -8.71 26.48
CA VAL A 141 1.07 -9.60 26.65
C VAL A 141 1.63 -9.39 28.05
N ASP A 142 1.58 -10.45 28.86
CA ASP A 142 2.16 -10.52 30.21
C ASP A 142 1.80 -9.30 31.06
N THR A 143 0.49 -9.07 31.21
CA THR A 143 -0.04 -7.93 31.98
C THR A 143 -0.28 -8.35 33.43
N GLU A 144 -0.40 -7.38 34.35
CA GLU A 144 -0.73 -7.66 35.76
C GLU A 144 -2.01 -8.48 35.93
N LYS A 145 -3.00 -8.29 35.05
CA LYS A 145 -4.29 -9.00 35.08
C LYS A 145 -4.23 -10.39 34.47
N ALA A 146 -3.27 -10.63 33.58
CA ALA A 146 -3.09 -11.87 32.86
C ALA A 146 -1.59 -12.17 32.75
N PRO A 147 -0.95 -12.53 33.89
CA PRO A 147 0.49 -12.75 33.93
C PRO A 147 0.85 -14.00 33.12
N ARG A 148 1.93 -13.92 32.35
CA ARG A 148 2.46 -14.99 31.49
C ARG A 148 1.52 -15.49 30.39
N THR A 149 0.53 -14.68 30.02
CA THR A 149 -0.33 -14.98 28.87
C THR A 149 -0.15 -13.93 27.78
N ALA A 150 -0.46 -14.30 26.55
CA ALA A 150 -0.63 -13.36 25.46
C ALA A 150 -2.00 -13.61 24.84
N ILE A 151 -2.81 -12.55 24.72
CA ILE A 151 -4.18 -12.63 24.23
C ILE A 151 -4.36 -11.58 23.14
N LEU A 152 -4.73 -12.03 21.95
CA LEU A 152 -5.13 -11.18 20.83
C LEU A 152 -6.64 -11.32 20.62
N SER A 153 -7.37 -10.22 20.81
CA SER A 153 -8.82 -10.17 20.72
C SER A 153 -9.28 -9.30 19.54
N SER A 154 -10.24 -9.79 18.76
CA SER A 154 -10.97 -8.98 17.78
C SER A 154 -12.34 -9.57 17.46
N ARG A 155 -13.26 -8.71 17.00
CA ARG A 155 -14.56 -9.12 16.44
C ARG A 155 -14.49 -9.45 14.96
N SER A 156 -13.35 -9.25 14.32
CA SER A 156 -13.16 -9.50 12.89
C SER A 156 -11.82 -10.19 12.63
N VAL A 157 -11.80 -11.05 11.61
CA VAL A 157 -10.58 -11.74 11.16
C VAL A 157 -9.52 -10.74 10.72
N TRP A 158 -9.91 -9.60 10.16
CA TRP A 158 -9.00 -8.54 9.70
C TRP A 158 -8.26 -7.91 10.87
N GLY A 159 -8.95 -7.62 11.97
CA GLY A 159 -8.32 -7.14 13.20
C GLY A 159 -7.31 -8.13 13.78
N ILE A 160 -7.60 -9.44 13.72
CA ILE A 160 -6.62 -10.48 14.11
C ILE A 160 -5.36 -10.39 13.24
N LEU A 161 -5.48 -10.27 11.91
CA LEU A 161 -4.30 -10.11 11.04
C LEU A 161 -3.44 -8.91 11.43
N ARG A 162 -4.07 -7.75 11.73
CA ARG A 162 -3.34 -6.54 12.13
C ARG A 162 -2.65 -6.70 13.49
N GLY A 163 -3.30 -7.38 14.43
CA GLY A 163 -2.73 -7.68 15.73
C GLY A 163 -1.60 -8.69 15.70
N LEU A 164 -1.66 -9.69 14.81
CA LEU A 164 -0.55 -10.62 14.59
C LEU A 164 0.71 -9.87 14.11
N GLU A 165 0.55 -8.93 13.17
CA GLU A 165 1.67 -8.08 12.74
C GLU A 165 2.26 -7.30 13.91
N THR A 166 1.42 -6.64 14.70
CA THR A 166 1.87 -5.87 15.88
C THR A 166 2.54 -6.75 16.93
N PHE A 167 2.05 -7.98 17.16
CA PHE A 167 2.70 -8.93 18.06
C PHE A 167 4.15 -9.22 17.66
N THR A 168 4.43 -9.33 16.36
CA THR A 168 5.82 -9.51 15.90
C THR A 168 6.73 -8.31 16.13
N HIS A 169 6.18 -7.11 16.33
CA HIS A 169 6.98 -5.92 16.65
C HIS A 169 7.44 -5.90 18.11
N LEU A 170 6.80 -6.70 18.97
CA LEU A 170 7.17 -6.89 20.38
C LEU A 170 8.29 -7.93 20.57
N LEU A 171 8.70 -8.63 19.50
CA LEU A 171 9.79 -9.60 19.56
C LEU A 171 11.12 -8.89 19.80
N GLU A 172 11.84 -9.36 20.80
CA GLU A 172 13.16 -8.90 21.21
C GLU A 172 14.11 -10.10 21.28
N VAL A 173 15.41 -9.85 21.15
CA VAL A 173 16.42 -10.86 21.51
C VAL A 173 16.66 -10.73 23.00
N SER A 174 16.72 -11.85 23.71
CA SER A 174 17.13 -11.85 25.11
C SER A 174 18.55 -11.29 25.27
N GLU A 175 18.86 -10.75 26.45
CA GLU A 175 20.19 -10.18 26.73
C GLU A 175 21.35 -11.20 26.56
N ASP A 176 21.08 -12.50 26.68
CA ASP A 176 22.07 -13.56 26.44
C ASP A 176 22.33 -13.85 24.96
N GLY A 177 21.53 -13.26 24.05
CA GLY A 177 21.63 -13.45 22.60
C GLY A 177 21.21 -14.84 22.12
N LEU A 178 20.64 -15.69 22.98
CA LEU A 178 20.39 -17.11 22.70
C LEU A 178 18.91 -17.47 22.60
N SER A 179 18.01 -16.59 23.03
CA SER A 179 16.56 -16.81 22.97
C SER A 179 15.79 -15.59 22.47
N LEU A 180 14.53 -15.80 22.11
CA LEU A 180 13.60 -14.71 21.85
C LEU A 180 12.89 -14.33 23.15
N ALA A 181 12.55 -13.06 23.29
CA ALA A 181 11.63 -12.57 24.29
C ALA A 181 10.52 -11.76 23.61
N VAL A 182 9.42 -11.56 24.31
CA VAL A 182 8.35 -10.66 23.91
C VAL A 182 8.23 -9.59 24.98
N ARG A 183 8.28 -8.32 24.58
CA ARG A 183 8.06 -7.20 25.49
C ARG A 183 6.63 -7.23 26.01
N SER A 184 6.47 -7.15 27.33
CA SER A 184 5.15 -7.09 27.95
C SER A 184 4.45 -5.78 27.54
N ALA A 185 3.18 -5.88 27.14
CA ALA A 185 2.45 -4.76 26.55
C ALA A 185 0.92 -4.87 26.70
N SER A 186 0.23 -3.74 26.64
CA SER A 186 -1.22 -3.64 26.44
C SER A 186 -1.50 -2.66 25.31
N ILE A 187 -2.17 -3.10 24.24
CA ILE A 187 -2.38 -2.34 23.01
C ILE A 187 -3.86 -2.40 22.62
N ASP A 188 -4.45 -1.24 22.33
CA ASP A 188 -5.77 -1.07 21.73
C ASP A 188 -5.61 -0.26 20.45
N ASP A 189 -5.96 -0.86 19.32
CA ASP A 189 -5.59 -0.30 18.02
C ASP A 189 -6.67 -0.49 16.96
N SER A 190 -6.71 0.48 16.05
CA SER A 190 -7.66 0.57 14.95
C SER A 190 -7.18 1.62 13.94
N PRO A 191 -7.42 1.43 12.64
CA PRO A 191 -6.99 2.42 11.64
C PRO A 191 -7.74 3.75 11.77
N ARG A 192 -7.05 4.84 11.46
CA ARG A 192 -7.63 6.18 11.31
C ARG A 192 -8.53 6.28 10.08
N PHE A 193 -8.12 5.66 8.98
CA PHE A 193 -8.86 5.64 7.72
C PHE A 193 -9.09 4.21 7.22
N SER A 194 -10.25 3.99 6.61
CA SER A 194 -10.68 2.67 6.13
C SER A 194 -10.03 2.26 4.81
N HIS A 195 -9.62 3.22 3.96
CA HIS A 195 -9.02 2.95 2.65
C HIS A 195 -7.55 3.37 2.64
N ARG A 196 -6.64 2.39 2.56
CA ARG A 196 -5.20 2.59 2.66
C ARG A 196 -4.51 1.87 1.52
N GLY A 197 -4.42 2.58 0.39
CA GLY A 197 -4.06 2.01 -0.88
C GLY A 197 -2.59 2.16 -1.26
N LEU A 198 -2.16 1.25 -2.12
CA LEU A 198 -0.95 1.34 -2.91
C LEU A 198 -1.34 1.05 -4.36
N LEU A 199 -1.14 2.03 -5.24
CA LEU A 199 -1.28 1.84 -6.68
C LEU A 199 0.01 1.24 -7.25
N ILE A 200 -0.14 0.19 -8.05
CA ILE A 200 0.90 -0.33 -8.93
C ILE A 200 0.44 -0.22 -10.38
N ASP A 201 1.34 0.25 -11.23
CA ASP A 201 1.15 0.31 -12.67
C ASP A 201 1.85 -0.88 -13.31
N THR A 202 1.07 -1.70 -14.02
CA THR A 202 1.57 -2.88 -14.72
C THR A 202 1.43 -2.80 -16.24
N SER A 203 1.05 -1.63 -16.74
CA SER A 203 0.93 -1.35 -18.16
C SER A 203 2.20 -0.74 -18.72
N ARG A 204 2.73 0.31 -18.08
CA ARG A 204 3.94 1.00 -18.54
C ARG A 204 5.15 0.06 -18.53
N HIS A 205 5.20 -0.84 -17.55
CA HIS A 205 6.04 -2.05 -17.57
C HIS A 205 5.29 -3.20 -16.91
N PHE A 206 5.45 -4.41 -17.45
CA PHE A 206 4.87 -5.62 -16.87
C PHE A 206 5.56 -5.97 -15.54
N LEU A 207 4.79 -6.38 -14.52
CA LEU A 207 5.31 -6.88 -13.25
C LEU A 207 4.96 -8.36 -13.08
N PRO A 208 5.93 -9.27 -12.86
CA PRO A 208 5.60 -10.66 -12.61
C PRO A 208 4.69 -10.85 -11.40
N VAL A 209 3.86 -11.89 -11.44
CA VAL A 209 2.94 -12.28 -10.35
C VAL A 209 3.66 -12.37 -9.00
N ASP A 210 4.88 -12.90 -8.96
CA ASP A 210 5.63 -13.04 -7.72
C ASP A 210 6.14 -11.70 -7.18
N THR A 211 6.45 -10.72 -8.05
CA THR A 211 6.75 -9.34 -7.66
C THR A 211 5.52 -8.68 -7.03
N ILE A 212 4.33 -8.86 -7.61
CA ILE A 212 3.06 -8.36 -7.05
C ILE A 212 2.80 -8.98 -5.67
N LYS A 213 3.02 -10.29 -5.52
CA LYS A 213 2.91 -10.98 -4.21
C LYS A 213 3.89 -10.42 -3.17
N GLN A 214 5.14 -10.15 -3.56
CA GLN A 214 6.14 -9.55 -2.67
C GLN A 214 5.74 -8.13 -2.24
N ILE A 215 5.12 -7.36 -3.13
CA ILE A 215 4.54 -6.05 -2.80
C ILE A 215 3.41 -6.21 -1.77
N ILE A 216 2.51 -7.19 -1.97
CA ILE A 216 1.43 -7.50 -1.02
C ILE A 216 1.98 -7.92 0.36
N ASP A 217 3.09 -8.66 0.42
CA ASP A 217 3.76 -8.97 1.69
C ASP A 217 4.25 -7.71 2.41
N GLY A 218 4.80 -6.74 1.66
CA GLY A 218 5.18 -5.45 2.20
C GLY A 218 3.98 -4.58 2.61
N MET A 219 2.87 -4.67 1.90
CA MET A 219 1.60 -4.02 2.26
C MET A 219 1.06 -4.53 3.60
N GLU A 220 1.08 -5.85 3.82
CA GLU A 220 0.65 -6.45 5.08
C GLU A 220 1.53 -5.98 6.24
N ALA A 221 2.85 -5.97 6.06
CA ALA A 221 3.80 -5.50 7.07
C ALA A 221 3.56 -4.03 7.48
N ASN A 222 2.99 -3.23 6.58
CA ASN A 222 2.64 -1.82 6.78
C ASN A 222 1.15 -1.58 7.09
N LYS A 223 0.33 -2.63 7.23
CA LYS A 223 -1.13 -2.55 7.44
C LYS A 223 -1.89 -1.78 6.34
N LEU A 224 -1.38 -1.74 5.13
CA LEU A 224 -2.13 -1.32 3.94
C LEU A 224 -3.18 -2.38 3.59
N ASN A 225 -4.30 -1.97 2.99
CA ASN A 225 -5.45 -2.86 2.77
C ASN A 225 -6.08 -2.77 1.38
N VAL A 226 -5.53 -1.96 0.46
CA VAL A 226 -5.99 -1.88 -0.93
C VAL A 226 -4.79 -1.93 -1.87
N LEU A 227 -4.76 -2.92 -2.75
CA LEU A 227 -3.93 -2.92 -3.94
C LEU A 227 -4.77 -2.31 -5.05
N HIS A 228 -4.47 -1.06 -5.39
CA HIS A 228 -5.03 -0.42 -6.57
C HIS A 228 -4.21 -0.89 -7.76
N TRP A 229 -4.80 -1.73 -8.59
CA TRP A 229 -4.11 -2.36 -9.71
C TRP A 229 -4.47 -1.64 -11.01
N HIS A 230 -3.62 -0.68 -11.38
CA HIS A 230 -3.63 -0.05 -12.69
C HIS A 230 -3.06 -1.04 -13.71
N ILE A 231 -3.96 -1.84 -14.29
CA ILE A 231 -3.61 -3.06 -15.00
C ILE A 231 -3.35 -2.83 -16.50
N VAL A 232 -3.91 -1.78 -17.09
CA VAL A 232 -3.82 -1.45 -18.52
C VAL A 232 -3.72 0.07 -18.70
N ASP A 233 -3.02 0.53 -19.75
CA ASP A 233 -2.82 1.94 -20.12
C ASP A 233 -2.43 2.01 -21.61
N ASP A 234 -1.92 3.14 -22.10
CA ASP A 234 -1.47 3.36 -23.48
C ASP A 234 -0.44 2.35 -23.96
N GLN A 235 0.53 1.99 -23.11
CA GLN A 235 1.73 1.27 -23.54
C GLN A 235 1.52 -0.24 -23.63
N SER A 236 0.68 -0.83 -22.77
CA SER A 236 0.33 -2.25 -22.91
C SER A 236 -1.03 -2.64 -22.32
N PHE A 237 -1.58 -3.73 -22.86
CA PHE A 237 -2.80 -4.38 -22.38
C PHE A 237 -2.49 -5.80 -21.89
N PRO A 238 -1.90 -5.99 -20.70
CA PRO A 238 -1.52 -7.32 -20.22
C PRO A 238 -2.71 -8.13 -19.68
N TYR A 239 -3.87 -7.52 -19.40
CA TYR A 239 -5.06 -8.24 -18.94
C TYR A 239 -5.59 -9.21 -20.02
N GLN A 240 -5.67 -10.50 -19.70
CA GLN A 240 -6.21 -11.49 -20.64
C GLN A 240 -7.73 -11.66 -20.47
N SER A 241 -8.49 -10.87 -21.23
CA SER A 241 -9.95 -11.04 -21.37
C SER A 241 -10.30 -12.36 -22.05
N GLU A 242 -11.33 -13.06 -21.55
CA GLU A 242 -11.86 -14.28 -22.17
C GLU A 242 -12.81 -13.92 -23.33
N LEU A 243 -13.61 -12.86 -23.18
CA LEU A 243 -14.52 -12.35 -24.19
C LEU A 243 -13.79 -11.65 -25.34
N PHE A 244 -12.69 -10.95 -25.03
CA PHE A 244 -11.94 -10.14 -25.99
C PHE A 244 -10.45 -10.52 -26.00
N PRO A 245 -10.09 -11.75 -26.43
CA PRO A 245 -8.71 -12.24 -26.39
C PRO A 245 -7.73 -11.44 -27.26
N ASN A 246 -8.24 -10.69 -28.24
CA ASN A 246 -7.41 -9.82 -29.08
C ASN A 246 -6.83 -8.62 -28.32
N LEU A 247 -7.43 -8.19 -27.20
CA LEU A 247 -6.94 -7.06 -26.41
C LEU A 247 -5.51 -7.33 -25.92
N SER A 248 -5.28 -8.42 -25.19
CA SER A 248 -3.92 -8.83 -24.83
C SER A 248 -3.16 -9.46 -25.99
N GLY A 249 -3.85 -10.17 -26.90
CA GLY A 249 -3.24 -10.80 -28.06
C GLY A 249 -2.52 -9.83 -29.01
N GLN A 250 -2.90 -8.56 -29.00
CA GLN A 250 -2.31 -7.50 -29.84
C GLN A 250 -1.86 -6.27 -29.07
N GLY A 251 -2.32 -6.06 -27.83
CA GLY A 251 -1.98 -4.92 -26.99
C GLY A 251 -0.95 -5.22 -25.89
N ALA A 252 -0.68 -6.47 -25.53
CA ALA A 252 0.38 -6.79 -24.57
C ALA A 252 1.77 -6.67 -25.21
N TYR A 253 2.80 -6.41 -24.39
CA TYR A 253 4.19 -6.40 -24.85
C TYR A 253 4.63 -7.74 -25.46
N ASP A 254 4.19 -8.85 -24.86
CA ASP A 254 4.29 -10.18 -25.44
C ASP A 254 2.99 -10.94 -25.13
N PRO A 255 2.24 -11.39 -26.14
CA PRO A 255 0.90 -11.97 -25.96
C PRO A 255 0.90 -13.35 -25.31
N ARG A 256 2.07 -13.92 -24.98
CA ARG A 256 2.21 -15.23 -24.32
C ARG A 256 2.90 -15.13 -22.97
N LEU A 257 3.92 -14.29 -22.85
CA LEU A 257 4.79 -14.23 -21.68
C LEU A 257 4.45 -13.09 -20.72
N LEU A 258 3.94 -11.96 -21.24
CA LEU A 258 3.73 -10.73 -20.49
C LEU A 258 2.24 -10.39 -20.44
N VAL A 259 1.46 -11.37 -19.97
CA VAL A 259 0.01 -11.29 -19.79
C VAL A 259 -0.38 -11.81 -18.41
N TYR A 260 -1.45 -11.28 -17.86
CA TYR A 260 -2.10 -11.81 -16.66
C TYR A 260 -3.28 -12.66 -17.06
N THR A 261 -3.15 -13.98 -16.90
CA THR A 261 -4.27 -14.90 -17.11
C THR A 261 -5.29 -14.76 -15.98
N ILE A 262 -6.52 -15.24 -16.19
CA ILE A 262 -7.53 -15.29 -15.11
C ILE A 262 -7.03 -16.08 -13.90
N ALA A 263 -6.23 -17.13 -14.11
CA ALA A 263 -5.63 -17.89 -13.03
C ALA A 263 -4.61 -17.07 -12.22
N ASP A 264 -3.81 -16.23 -12.88
CA ASP A 264 -2.86 -15.34 -12.22
C ASP A 264 -3.57 -14.30 -11.37
N ILE A 265 -4.62 -13.68 -11.92
CA ILE A 265 -5.45 -12.68 -11.23
C ILE A 265 -6.12 -13.31 -10.00
N GLN A 266 -6.73 -14.48 -10.17
CA GLN A 266 -7.33 -15.23 -9.05
C GLN A 266 -6.30 -15.59 -7.98
N ALA A 267 -5.09 -16.01 -8.39
CA ALA A 267 -4.01 -16.31 -7.46
C ALA A 267 -3.59 -15.07 -6.66
N ILE A 268 -3.50 -13.90 -7.30
CA ILE A 268 -3.19 -12.62 -6.64
C ILE A 268 -4.31 -12.21 -5.67
N ILE A 269 -5.57 -12.24 -6.09
CA ILE A 269 -6.73 -11.92 -5.25
C ILE A 269 -6.74 -12.81 -3.99
N LEU A 270 -6.54 -14.11 -4.17
CA LEU A 270 -6.51 -15.08 -3.08
C LEU A 270 -5.30 -14.91 -2.15
N TYR A 271 -4.16 -14.47 -2.68
CA TYR A 271 -2.95 -14.17 -1.91
C TYR A 271 -3.09 -12.89 -1.09
N ALA A 272 -3.73 -11.88 -1.66
CA ALA A 272 -4.08 -10.62 -1.03
C ALA A 272 -5.13 -10.81 0.08
N ALA A 273 -6.17 -11.61 -0.18
CA ALA A 273 -7.26 -11.85 0.75
C ALA A 273 -6.80 -12.43 2.09
N VAL A 274 -5.87 -13.40 2.08
CA VAL A 274 -5.33 -13.99 3.34
C VAL A 274 -4.40 -13.05 4.12
N ARG A 275 -4.21 -11.82 3.62
CA ARG A 275 -3.47 -10.71 4.25
C ARG A 275 -4.36 -9.50 4.53
N GLY A 276 -5.66 -9.62 4.27
CA GLY A 276 -6.62 -8.53 4.39
C GLY A 276 -6.32 -7.39 3.43
N VAL A 277 -5.88 -7.69 2.21
CA VAL A 277 -5.65 -6.71 1.15
C VAL A 277 -6.70 -6.94 0.05
N ARG A 278 -7.48 -5.89 -0.24
CA ARG A 278 -8.41 -5.82 -1.36
C ARG A 278 -7.62 -5.66 -2.65
N VAL A 279 -8.10 -6.24 -3.75
CA VAL A 279 -7.52 -6.02 -5.09
C VAL A 279 -8.57 -5.29 -5.90
N MET A 280 -8.34 -3.99 -6.09
CA MET A 280 -9.24 -3.07 -6.79
C MET A 280 -8.66 -2.80 -8.18
N PRO A 281 -9.28 -3.29 -9.25
CA PRO A 281 -8.78 -3.06 -10.60
C PRO A 281 -9.07 -1.63 -11.07
N GLU A 282 -8.18 -1.12 -11.91
CA GLU A 282 -8.42 0.08 -12.71
C GLU A 282 -8.32 -0.25 -14.20
N PHE A 283 -9.35 0.19 -14.92
CA PHE A 283 -9.41 0.13 -16.38
C PHE A 283 -9.78 1.52 -16.87
N ASP A 284 -8.77 2.35 -17.01
CA ASP A 284 -8.91 3.76 -17.32
C ASP A 284 -9.43 3.99 -18.74
N THR A 285 -10.46 4.85 -18.85
CA THR A 285 -11.01 5.34 -20.10
C THR A 285 -11.61 6.74 -19.90
N PRO A 286 -11.68 7.62 -20.94
CA PRO A 286 -11.35 7.38 -22.34
C PRO A 286 -9.91 7.70 -22.72
N GLY A 287 -9.13 8.33 -21.82
CA GLY A 287 -7.68 8.50 -21.96
C GLY A 287 -6.95 7.16 -21.88
N HIS A 288 -5.61 7.17 -21.94
CA HIS A 288 -4.79 6.01 -21.59
C HIS A 288 -5.18 4.66 -22.23
N THR A 289 -5.63 4.69 -23.48
CA THR A 289 -6.28 3.55 -24.15
C THR A 289 -5.63 3.14 -25.47
N THR A 290 -4.44 3.66 -25.79
CA THR A 290 -3.76 3.36 -27.06
C THR A 290 -3.59 1.84 -27.27
N SER A 291 -3.18 1.09 -26.25
CA SER A 291 -3.02 -0.37 -26.33
C SER A 291 -4.32 -1.13 -26.62
N TRP A 292 -5.46 -0.60 -26.22
CA TRP A 292 -6.78 -1.21 -26.41
C TRP A 292 -7.17 -1.22 -27.88
N GLY A 293 -6.79 -0.17 -28.62
CA GLY A 293 -7.11 -0.01 -30.04
C GLY A 293 -6.51 -1.08 -30.93
N PHE A 294 -5.38 -1.69 -30.53
CA PHE A 294 -4.78 -2.80 -31.27
C PHE A 294 -5.68 -4.05 -31.26
N GLY A 295 -6.32 -4.34 -30.13
CA GLY A 295 -7.19 -5.51 -29.99
C GLY A 295 -8.65 -5.27 -30.36
N GLN A 296 -9.11 -4.01 -30.38
CA GLN A 296 -10.49 -3.63 -30.67
C GLN A 296 -10.55 -2.55 -31.77
N PRO A 297 -10.64 -2.95 -33.05
CA PRO A 297 -10.74 -2.02 -34.18
C PRO A 297 -11.97 -1.10 -34.06
N GLY A 298 -11.76 0.20 -34.32
CA GLY A 298 -12.83 1.21 -34.26
C GLY A 298 -13.13 1.75 -32.86
N LEU A 299 -12.44 1.27 -31.81
CA LEU A 299 -12.57 1.79 -30.45
C LEU A 299 -12.06 3.24 -30.36
N LEU A 300 -10.83 3.48 -30.82
CA LEU A 300 -10.15 4.76 -30.67
C LEU A 300 -10.54 5.78 -31.74
N THR A 301 -10.44 7.06 -31.39
CA THR A 301 -10.69 8.14 -32.34
C THR A 301 -9.53 8.26 -33.31
N LYS A 302 -9.83 8.29 -34.62
CA LYS A 302 -8.84 8.67 -35.63
C LYS A 302 -8.57 10.17 -35.58
N CYS A 303 -7.32 10.55 -35.43
CA CYS A 303 -6.87 11.94 -35.43
C CYS A 303 -6.54 12.42 -36.85
N TYR A 304 -6.58 13.73 -37.06
CA TYR A 304 -6.24 14.38 -38.32
C TYR A 304 -5.21 15.49 -38.08
N ASN A 305 -4.16 15.53 -38.90
CA ASN A 305 -3.09 16.54 -38.80
C ASN A 305 -2.35 16.56 -37.44
N LEU A 306 -2.36 15.46 -36.71
CA LEU A 306 -1.58 15.25 -35.48
C LEU A 306 -0.50 14.18 -35.71
N VAL A 307 0.48 14.12 -34.82
CA VAL A 307 1.59 13.15 -34.88
C VAL A 307 1.06 11.73 -34.65
N ASN A 308 0.18 11.56 -33.67
CA ASN A 308 -0.45 10.28 -33.37
C ASN A 308 -1.65 10.05 -34.30
N GLU A 309 -1.76 8.85 -34.87
CA GLU A 309 -2.89 8.48 -35.73
C GLU A 309 -4.19 8.30 -34.95
N TYR A 310 -4.07 7.83 -33.70
CA TYR A 310 -5.20 7.57 -32.80
C TYR A 310 -5.05 8.34 -31.50
N GLY A 311 -6.20 8.69 -30.91
CA GLY A 311 -6.30 9.34 -29.61
C GLY A 311 -7.30 8.62 -28.70
N PRO A 312 -7.98 9.33 -27.79
CA PRO A 312 -8.89 8.72 -26.83
C PRO A 312 -10.01 7.90 -27.47
N VAL A 313 -10.64 7.03 -26.68
CA VAL A 313 -11.85 6.27 -27.08
C VAL A 313 -12.84 7.19 -27.79
N ASN A 314 -13.39 6.74 -28.91
CA ASN A 314 -14.37 7.51 -29.66
C ASN A 314 -15.71 7.56 -28.90
N PRO A 315 -16.12 8.74 -28.38
CA PRO A 315 -17.29 8.84 -27.51
C PRO A 315 -18.61 8.87 -28.29
N ILE A 316 -18.58 9.06 -29.62
CA ILE A 316 -19.79 9.15 -30.44
C ILE A 316 -20.18 7.81 -31.09
N ASN A 317 -19.32 6.79 -30.99
CA ASN A 317 -19.59 5.46 -31.52
C ASN A 317 -20.41 4.63 -30.51
N GLU A 318 -21.66 4.34 -30.83
CA GLU A 318 -22.54 3.58 -29.92
C GLU A 318 -22.11 2.12 -29.72
N ASP A 319 -21.37 1.53 -30.67
CA ASP A 319 -20.87 0.16 -30.53
C ASP A 319 -19.75 0.06 -29.49
N ASN A 320 -19.03 1.17 -29.22
CA ASN A 320 -18.02 1.21 -28.16
C ASN A 320 -18.65 0.98 -26.77
N TYR A 321 -19.85 1.52 -26.52
CA TYR A 321 -20.53 1.31 -25.23
C TYR A 321 -21.01 -0.12 -25.06
N LYS A 322 -21.34 -0.84 -26.14
CA LYS A 322 -21.66 -2.27 -26.06
C LYS A 322 -20.43 -3.08 -25.69
N PHE A 323 -19.30 -2.82 -26.37
CA PHE A 323 -18.02 -3.43 -26.07
C PHE A 323 -17.59 -3.18 -24.62
N LEU A 324 -17.59 -1.92 -24.17
CA LEU A 324 -17.19 -1.54 -22.82
C LEU A 324 -18.12 -2.14 -21.76
N ARG A 325 -19.44 -2.16 -22.00
CA ARG A 325 -20.39 -2.83 -21.11
C ARG A 325 -20.06 -4.31 -20.94
N ASP A 326 -19.81 -5.02 -22.04
CA ASP A 326 -19.54 -6.46 -21.99
C ASP A 326 -18.17 -6.75 -21.33
N LEU A 327 -17.15 -5.91 -21.58
CA LEU A 327 -15.83 -6.00 -20.94
C LEU A 327 -15.89 -5.69 -19.44
N PHE A 328 -16.54 -4.60 -19.04
CA PHE A 328 -16.69 -4.26 -17.61
C PHE A 328 -17.51 -5.30 -16.85
N ASN A 329 -18.52 -5.91 -17.50
CA ASN A 329 -19.23 -7.03 -16.92
C ASN A 329 -18.28 -8.20 -16.64
N GLU A 330 -17.39 -8.56 -17.57
CA GLU A 330 -16.37 -9.60 -17.33
C GLU A 330 -15.45 -9.22 -16.15
N ILE A 331 -14.92 -8.00 -16.13
CA ILE A 331 -14.01 -7.50 -15.09
C ILE A 331 -14.65 -7.60 -13.70
N ILE A 332 -15.90 -7.17 -13.53
CA ILE A 332 -16.61 -7.21 -12.25
C ILE A 332 -16.86 -8.65 -11.76
N HIS A 333 -16.99 -9.62 -12.67
CA HIS A 333 -17.13 -11.03 -12.29
C HIS A 333 -15.79 -11.65 -11.86
N ILE A 334 -14.67 -11.17 -12.39
CA ILE A 334 -13.32 -11.66 -12.06
C ILE A 334 -12.80 -11.03 -10.77
N PHE A 335 -13.01 -9.72 -10.61
CA PHE A 335 -12.55 -8.95 -9.45
C PHE A 335 -13.71 -8.75 -8.46
N PRO A 336 -13.69 -9.44 -7.31
CA PRO A 336 -14.82 -9.44 -6.39
C PRO A 336 -14.87 -8.20 -5.47
N ASP A 337 -13.99 -7.20 -5.68
CA ASP A 337 -14.03 -5.98 -4.88
C ASP A 337 -15.29 -5.19 -5.17
N GLY A 338 -15.84 -4.52 -4.14
CA GLY A 338 -17.06 -3.72 -4.29
C GLY A 338 -16.88 -2.42 -5.07
N TYR A 339 -15.65 -2.13 -5.52
CA TYR A 339 -15.27 -0.95 -6.28
C TYR A 339 -14.50 -1.31 -7.55
N LEU A 340 -14.79 -0.60 -8.63
CA LEU A 340 -14.03 -0.57 -9.87
C LEU A 340 -13.52 0.86 -10.09
N HIS A 341 -12.22 1.04 -10.30
CA HIS A 341 -11.68 2.34 -10.69
C HIS A 341 -11.84 2.51 -12.21
N LEU A 342 -12.51 3.59 -12.62
CA LEU A 342 -12.80 3.88 -14.04
C LEU A 342 -11.79 4.84 -14.68
N GLY A 343 -10.84 5.32 -13.88
CA GLY A 343 -9.86 6.33 -14.30
C GLY A 343 -10.54 7.66 -14.61
N GLY A 344 -10.37 8.14 -15.83
CA GLY A 344 -10.94 9.37 -16.37
C GLY A 344 -10.02 10.58 -16.21
N ASP A 345 -8.72 10.38 -16.16
CA ASP A 345 -7.70 11.43 -16.06
C ASP A 345 -7.09 11.82 -17.42
N GLU A 346 -6.44 13.00 -17.43
CA GLU A 346 -5.58 13.51 -18.51
C GLU A 346 -6.08 13.40 -19.96
N VAL A 347 -7.39 13.43 -20.19
CA VAL A 347 -7.94 13.28 -21.55
C VAL A 347 -7.57 14.46 -22.44
N ASN A 348 -6.69 14.19 -23.42
CA ASN A 348 -6.31 15.19 -24.41
C ASN A 348 -7.38 15.30 -25.51
N PHE A 349 -8.01 16.48 -25.61
CA PHE A 349 -9.09 16.77 -26.56
C PHE A 349 -8.63 17.08 -27.99
N ASP A 350 -7.33 17.27 -28.26
CA ASP A 350 -6.82 17.68 -29.57
C ASP A 350 -7.23 16.70 -30.68
N CYS A 351 -7.18 15.39 -30.41
CA CYS A 351 -7.58 14.38 -31.37
C CYS A 351 -9.08 14.46 -31.69
N TRP A 352 -9.93 14.59 -30.68
CA TRP A 352 -11.37 14.79 -30.88
C TRP A 352 -11.65 16.08 -31.66
N ALA A 353 -10.92 17.16 -31.37
CA ALA A 353 -11.06 18.43 -32.07
C ALA A 353 -10.64 18.39 -33.54
N SER A 354 -9.69 17.51 -33.86
CA SER A 354 -9.24 17.27 -35.23
C SER A 354 -10.23 16.43 -36.06
N ASN A 355 -11.08 15.62 -35.41
CA ASN A 355 -11.94 14.65 -36.09
C ASN A 355 -13.24 15.30 -36.62
N PRO A 356 -13.51 15.24 -37.94
CA PRO A 356 -14.66 15.91 -38.54
C PRO A 356 -16.01 15.29 -38.14
N GLU A 357 -16.06 13.99 -37.87
CA GLU A 357 -17.29 13.30 -37.44
C GLU A 357 -17.70 13.75 -36.04
N ILE A 358 -16.74 13.79 -35.11
CA ILE A 358 -16.95 14.32 -33.74
C ILE A 358 -17.37 15.78 -33.80
N LYS A 359 -16.67 16.61 -34.58
CA LYS A 359 -17.00 18.03 -34.71
C LYS A 359 -18.43 18.26 -35.23
N ASN A 360 -18.85 17.48 -36.22
CA ASN A 360 -20.22 17.54 -36.75
C ASN A 360 -21.24 17.05 -35.71
N TRP A 361 -20.94 15.95 -35.00
CA TRP A 361 -21.80 15.42 -33.94
C TRP A 361 -22.04 16.42 -32.82
N MET A 362 -20.97 17.12 -32.39
CA MET A 362 -21.03 18.17 -31.37
C MET A 362 -21.81 19.39 -31.85
N THR A 363 -21.57 19.83 -33.09
CA THR A 363 -22.30 20.94 -33.72
C THR A 363 -23.80 20.67 -33.77
N ASN A 364 -24.21 19.46 -34.16
CA ASN A 364 -25.62 19.05 -34.20
C ASN A 364 -26.29 18.98 -32.81
N ARG A 365 -25.52 19.03 -31.72
CA ARG A 365 -25.98 19.03 -30.33
C ARG A 365 -25.75 20.36 -29.61
N ASN A 366 -25.35 21.41 -30.34
CA ASN A 366 -24.97 22.70 -29.77
C ASN A 366 -23.90 22.58 -28.67
N MET A 367 -22.98 21.61 -28.82
CA MET A 367 -21.87 21.39 -27.90
C MET A 367 -20.61 21.99 -28.50
N THR A 368 -19.91 22.86 -27.75
CA THR A 368 -18.67 23.52 -28.20
C THR A 368 -17.47 23.19 -27.32
N ASP A 369 -17.70 22.53 -26.19
CA ASP A 369 -16.73 22.25 -25.15
C ASP A 369 -16.49 20.74 -25.09
N TYR A 370 -15.23 20.33 -25.27
CA TYR A 370 -14.85 18.91 -25.29
C TYR A 370 -14.84 18.29 -23.89
N ALA A 371 -14.73 19.09 -22.82
CA ALA A 371 -14.94 18.58 -21.46
C ALA A 371 -16.38 18.07 -21.29
N LYS A 372 -17.36 18.70 -21.95
CA LYS A 372 -18.75 18.17 -21.96
C LYS A 372 -18.90 16.90 -22.79
N LEU A 373 -18.06 16.70 -23.80
CA LEU A 373 -18.05 15.45 -24.59
C LEU A 373 -17.48 14.30 -23.76
N GLU A 374 -16.40 14.55 -23.04
CA GLU A 374 -15.86 13.63 -22.04
C GLU A 374 -16.91 13.33 -20.96
N SER A 375 -17.54 14.35 -20.39
CA SER A 375 -18.56 14.14 -19.36
C SER A 375 -19.74 13.31 -19.88
N PHE A 376 -20.11 13.46 -21.15
CA PHE A 376 -21.11 12.60 -21.81
C PHE A 376 -20.65 11.13 -21.88
N TYR A 377 -19.39 10.89 -22.23
CA TYR A 377 -18.82 9.54 -22.27
C TYR A 377 -18.77 8.91 -20.87
N ILE A 378 -18.15 9.60 -19.90
CA ILE A 378 -17.94 9.06 -18.56
C ILE A 378 -19.26 8.83 -17.84
N GLN A 379 -20.26 9.71 -18.01
CA GLN A 379 -21.60 9.48 -17.46
C GLN A 379 -22.20 8.15 -17.93
N LYS A 380 -22.06 7.80 -19.21
CA LYS A 380 -22.56 6.52 -19.72
C LYS A 380 -21.84 5.32 -19.08
N ILE A 381 -20.52 5.42 -18.90
CA ILE A 381 -19.73 4.33 -18.28
C ILE A 381 -20.09 4.18 -16.79
N VAL A 382 -20.16 5.29 -16.06
CA VAL A 382 -20.59 5.32 -14.65
C VAL A 382 -22.01 4.76 -14.51
N ASP A 383 -22.94 5.12 -15.41
CA ASP A 383 -24.29 4.57 -15.42
C ASP A 383 -24.30 3.06 -15.66
N ILE A 384 -23.51 2.56 -16.62
CA ILE A 384 -23.39 1.12 -16.87
C ILE A 384 -22.94 0.40 -15.58
N VAL A 385 -21.89 0.88 -14.94
CA VAL A 385 -21.29 0.20 -13.78
C VAL A 385 -22.15 0.32 -12.52
N GLU A 386 -22.60 1.52 -12.17
CA GLU A 386 -23.33 1.74 -10.91
C GLU A 386 -24.81 1.39 -11.00
N LYS A 387 -25.46 1.68 -12.12
CA LYS A 387 -26.91 1.50 -12.27
C LYS A 387 -27.27 0.12 -12.80
N GLU A 388 -26.56 -0.36 -13.83
CA GLU A 388 -26.85 -1.68 -14.42
C GLU A 388 -26.20 -2.79 -13.59
N PHE A 389 -24.90 -2.70 -13.30
CA PHE A 389 -24.16 -3.75 -12.60
C PHE A 389 -24.20 -3.66 -11.07
N ARG A 390 -24.62 -2.52 -10.50
CA ARG A 390 -24.67 -2.28 -9.04
C ARG A 390 -23.30 -2.36 -8.35
N THR A 391 -22.24 -1.99 -9.08
CA THR A 391 -20.87 -1.89 -8.55
C THR A 391 -20.53 -0.43 -8.32
N ASN A 392 -19.89 -0.09 -7.19
CA ASN A 392 -19.51 1.29 -6.92
C ASN A 392 -18.28 1.67 -7.75
N THR A 393 -18.12 2.96 -8.06
CA THR A 393 -16.97 3.44 -8.84
C THR A 393 -16.03 4.31 -8.03
N ILE A 394 -14.76 4.31 -8.45
CA ILE A 394 -13.79 5.36 -8.11
C ILE A 394 -13.36 6.01 -9.42
N VAL A 395 -13.17 7.32 -9.39
CA VAL A 395 -12.74 8.13 -10.55
C VAL A 395 -11.64 9.10 -10.13
N TRP A 396 -10.76 9.46 -11.05
CA TRP A 396 -9.85 10.58 -10.86
C TRP A 396 -10.60 11.91 -10.81
N GLN A 397 -9.95 12.95 -10.28
CA GLN A 397 -10.59 14.22 -9.96
C GLN A 397 -11.16 14.96 -11.18
N GLU A 398 -10.60 14.76 -12.37
CA GLU A 398 -11.02 15.40 -13.62
C GLU A 398 -12.49 15.12 -13.93
N VAL A 399 -12.96 13.91 -13.64
CA VAL A 399 -14.35 13.52 -13.81
C VAL A 399 -15.29 14.42 -12.98
N PHE A 400 -14.90 14.73 -11.74
CA PHE A 400 -15.62 15.65 -10.88
C PHE A 400 -15.45 17.10 -11.33
N ASP A 401 -14.22 17.50 -11.70
CA ASP A 401 -13.90 18.85 -12.15
C ASP A 401 -14.64 19.25 -13.43
N ASN A 402 -14.86 18.30 -14.33
CA ASN A 402 -15.57 18.47 -15.60
C ASN A 402 -17.10 18.33 -15.45
N GLY A 403 -17.60 18.20 -14.22
CA GLY A 403 -19.02 18.32 -13.89
C GLY A 403 -19.87 17.12 -14.28
N VAL A 404 -19.30 15.91 -14.28
CA VAL A 404 -20.06 14.66 -14.42
C VAL A 404 -21.00 14.50 -13.23
N ASN A 405 -22.22 14.00 -13.46
CA ASN A 405 -23.16 13.75 -12.36
C ASN A 405 -22.83 12.40 -11.71
N LEU A 406 -22.04 12.47 -10.64
CA LEU A 406 -21.61 11.29 -9.90
C LEU A 406 -22.69 10.81 -8.92
N TYR A 407 -22.76 9.50 -8.71
CA TYR A 407 -23.62 8.91 -7.71
C TYR A 407 -23.03 9.14 -6.31
N ASN A 408 -23.86 9.05 -5.27
CA ASN A 408 -23.41 9.18 -3.87
C ASN A 408 -22.43 8.06 -3.45
N SER A 409 -22.46 6.94 -4.16
CA SER A 409 -21.56 5.79 -4.01
C SER A 409 -20.17 6.05 -4.58
N THR A 410 -20.07 6.90 -5.60
CA THR A 410 -18.82 7.22 -6.30
C THR A 410 -17.84 7.92 -5.36
N ILE A 411 -16.58 7.48 -5.40
CA ILE A 411 -15.46 8.10 -4.69
C ILE A 411 -14.61 8.87 -5.69
N VAL A 412 -14.23 10.09 -5.34
CA VAL A 412 -13.34 10.93 -6.17
C VAL A 412 -11.92 10.88 -5.59
N GLN A 413 -10.93 10.57 -6.42
CA GLN A 413 -9.53 10.51 -6.01
C GLN A 413 -8.76 11.77 -6.45
N ALA A 414 -8.38 12.60 -5.48
CA ALA A 414 -7.59 13.79 -5.70
C ALA A 414 -6.10 13.43 -5.84
N TRP A 415 -5.49 13.78 -6.96
CA TRP A 415 -4.14 13.35 -7.34
C TRP A 415 -3.21 14.48 -7.77
N THR A 416 -3.73 15.65 -8.14
CA THR A 416 -2.93 16.78 -8.59
C THR A 416 -3.31 18.10 -7.91
N GLY A 417 -2.55 19.15 -8.18
CA GLY A 417 -2.82 20.51 -7.71
C GLY A 417 -2.81 20.70 -6.20
N ASN A 418 -3.67 21.60 -5.71
CA ASN A 418 -3.80 21.88 -4.28
C ASN A 418 -4.85 20.94 -3.67
N TYR A 419 -4.37 19.86 -3.05
CA TYR A 419 -5.26 18.85 -2.48
C TYR A 419 -6.21 19.39 -1.40
N GLU A 420 -5.83 20.42 -0.64
CA GLU A 420 -6.70 20.97 0.42
C GLU A 420 -7.94 21.63 -0.18
N LYS A 421 -7.76 22.39 -1.27
CA LYS A 421 -8.88 23.00 -2.00
C LYS A 421 -9.74 21.95 -2.68
N GLU A 422 -9.11 20.92 -3.23
CA GLU A 422 -9.83 19.89 -3.97
C GLU A 422 -10.65 19.00 -3.03
N LEU A 423 -10.09 18.59 -1.89
CA LEU A 423 -10.84 17.89 -0.84
C LEU A 423 -11.98 18.73 -0.28
N ASP A 424 -11.83 20.04 -0.08
CA ASP A 424 -12.96 20.90 0.29
C ASP A 424 -14.06 20.87 -0.79
N ARG A 425 -13.71 21.06 -2.07
CA ARG A 425 -14.68 21.04 -3.17
C ARG A 425 -15.45 19.73 -3.26
N ILE A 426 -14.74 18.60 -3.29
CA ILE A 426 -15.33 17.25 -3.39
C ILE A 426 -16.27 16.99 -2.20
N THR A 427 -15.78 17.20 -0.97
CA THR A 427 -16.56 16.88 0.23
C THR A 427 -17.70 17.87 0.48
N LYS A 428 -17.56 19.14 0.06
CA LYS A 428 -18.63 20.13 0.10
C LYS A 428 -19.76 19.83 -0.89
N ALA A 429 -19.43 19.19 -2.01
CA ALA A 429 -20.42 18.64 -2.94
C ALA A 429 -21.10 17.36 -2.42
N GLY A 430 -20.66 16.82 -1.28
CA GLY A 430 -21.24 15.63 -0.65
C GLY A 430 -20.64 14.30 -1.12
N HIS A 431 -19.58 14.32 -1.92
CA HIS A 431 -18.90 13.12 -2.39
C HIS A 431 -17.83 12.64 -1.42
N LYS A 432 -17.62 11.32 -1.41
CA LYS A 432 -16.48 10.69 -0.73
C LYS A 432 -15.20 11.00 -1.48
N ALA A 433 -14.10 11.15 -0.75
CA ALA A 433 -12.81 11.51 -1.31
C ALA A 433 -11.69 10.56 -0.89
N LEU A 434 -10.74 10.34 -1.80
CA LEU A 434 -9.42 9.76 -1.54
C LEU A 434 -8.34 10.75 -1.88
N LEU A 435 -7.24 10.72 -1.12
CA LEU A 435 -6.07 11.55 -1.36
C LEU A 435 -4.90 10.72 -1.90
N SER A 436 -4.28 11.19 -2.98
CA SER A 436 -3.01 10.65 -3.50
C SER A 436 -1.99 11.72 -3.88
N THR A 437 -2.39 12.99 -4.01
CA THR A 437 -1.53 14.11 -4.46
C THR A 437 -0.17 14.21 -3.76
N CYS A 438 -0.11 13.91 -2.47
CA CYS A 438 1.15 13.96 -1.71
C CYS A 438 2.08 12.77 -1.94
N TRP A 439 1.57 11.64 -2.44
CA TRP A 439 2.16 10.31 -2.29
C TRP A 439 2.50 9.65 -3.63
N TYR A 440 2.92 10.45 -4.61
CA TYR A 440 3.54 9.96 -5.83
C TYR A 440 4.97 9.50 -5.52
N LEU A 441 5.14 8.19 -5.48
CA LEU A 441 6.39 7.52 -5.16
C LEU A 441 7.27 7.34 -6.40
N ASP A 442 6.70 7.31 -7.59
CA ASP A 442 7.43 7.29 -8.87
C ASP A 442 8.38 8.49 -9.01
N TYR A 443 8.02 9.66 -8.46
CA TYR A 443 8.91 10.80 -8.31
C TYR A 443 10.00 10.54 -7.27
N LEU A 444 11.16 10.11 -7.76
CA LEU A 444 12.38 10.04 -6.96
C LEU A 444 12.93 11.45 -6.70
N GLU A 445 13.11 11.78 -5.44
CA GLU A 445 13.92 12.93 -5.03
C GLU A 445 15.28 12.42 -4.47
N THR A 446 15.87 13.16 -3.53
CA THR A 446 17.06 12.71 -2.80
C THR A 446 16.71 11.65 -1.75
N GLY A 447 17.70 10.94 -1.22
CA GLY A 447 17.48 10.03 -0.08
C GLY A 447 16.76 10.72 1.09
N GLY A 448 15.78 10.05 1.71
CA GLY A 448 14.98 10.58 2.82
C GLY A 448 13.68 11.30 2.42
N ASP A 449 13.27 11.21 1.15
CA ASP A 449 12.00 11.72 0.61
C ASP A 449 10.75 11.22 1.34
N TRP A 450 10.82 10.08 2.05
CA TRP A 450 9.74 9.61 2.92
C TRP A 450 9.23 10.67 3.91
N LYS A 451 10.08 11.63 4.32
CA LYS A 451 9.69 12.75 5.21
C LYS A 451 8.66 13.67 4.56
N LYS A 452 8.69 13.86 3.24
CA LYS A 452 7.69 14.62 2.49
C LYS A 452 6.34 13.91 2.58
N TYR A 453 6.34 12.60 2.32
CA TYR A 453 5.13 11.76 2.42
C TYR A 453 4.56 11.75 3.84
N TYR A 454 5.42 11.71 4.86
CA TYR A 454 5.03 11.76 6.26
C TYR A 454 4.56 13.16 6.71
N LYS A 455 4.75 14.23 5.94
CA LYS A 455 4.21 15.55 6.29
C LYS A 455 2.80 15.78 5.79
N CYS A 456 2.31 14.94 4.86
CA CYS A 456 0.96 15.06 4.35
C CYS A 456 -0.08 14.74 5.44
N GLU A 457 -1.04 15.65 5.64
CA GLU A 457 -2.13 15.49 6.59
C GLU A 457 -3.47 15.57 5.82
N PRO A 458 -4.16 14.44 5.59
CA PRO A 458 -5.35 14.39 4.73
C PRO A 458 -6.51 15.29 5.19
N LEU A 459 -6.59 15.64 6.47
CA LEU A 459 -7.67 16.47 7.02
C LEU A 459 -7.26 17.94 7.27
N SER A 460 -6.16 18.41 6.65
CA SER A 460 -5.63 19.78 6.80
C SER A 460 -6.39 20.85 6.01
N PHE A 461 -7.52 20.53 5.40
CA PHE A 461 -8.35 21.50 4.69
C PHE A 461 -9.42 22.16 5.58
N GLN A 462 -9.94 23.29 5.10
CA GLN A 462 -11.06 23.99 5.72
C GLN A 462 -12.35 23.23 5.41
N GLY A 463 -13.01 22.70 6.44
CA GLY A 463 -14.25 21.94 6.30
C GLY A 463 -14.81 21.55 7.66
N SER A 464 -16.12 21.33 7.71
CA SER A 464 -16.80 20.80 8.91
C SER A 464 -16.34 19.37 9.24
N ASP A 465 -16.60 18.91 10.46
CA ASP A 465 -16.30 17.53 10.84
C ASP A 465 -17.04 16.51 9.96
N GLU A 466 -18.24 16.86 9.47
CA GLU A 466 -19.00 16.00 8.57
C GLU A 466 -18.35 15.91 7.18
N GLN A 467 -17.88 17.03 6.63
CA GLN A 467 -17.09 17.01 5.39
C GLN A 467 -15.82 16.16 5.55
N LYS A 468 -15.13 16.29 6.69
CA LYS A 468 -13.90 15.52 6.96
C LYS A 468 -14.14 14.01 7.07
N ARG A 469 -15.35 13.57 7.44
CA ARG A 469 -15.73 12.14 7.45
C ARG A 469 -15.90 11.55 6.06
N LEU A 470 -16.12 12.38 5.04
CA LEU A 470 -16.19 11.93 3.64
C LEU A 470 -14.80 11.59 3.07
N VAL A 471 -13.71 11.97 3.74
CA VAL A 471 -12.36 11.53 3.39
C VAL A 471 -12.14 10.10 3.88
N MET A 472 -12.17 9.14 2.97
CA MET A 472 -12.14 7.71 3.29
C MET A 472 -10.73 7.18 3.55
N GLY A 473 -9.72 7.96 3.21
CA GLY A 473 -8.30 7.67 3.33
C GLY A 473 -7.52 8.17 2.13
N GLY A 474 -6.64 7.32 1.60
CA GLY A 474 -5.83 7.69 0.45
C GLY A 474 -4.90 6.58 0.00
N GLU A 475 -4.11 6.90 -1.01
CA GLU A 475 -3.26 5.94 -1.70
C GLU A 475 -1.90 6.54 -2.02
N ALA A 476 -0.86 5.73 -1.91
CA ALA A 476 0.43 6.04 -2.49
C ALA A 476 0.51 5.46 -3.91
N CYS A 477 1.00 6.22 -4.87
CA CYS A 477 1.04 5.83 -6.28
C CYS A 477 2.46 5.44 -6.70
N MET A 478 2.60 4.28 -7.33
CA MET A 478 3.83 3.85 -7.98
C MET A 478 3.56 3.65 -9.48
N TRP A 479 3.53 4.76 -10.21
CA TRP A 479 3.44 4.76 -11.66
C TRP A 479 4.69 4.14 -12.31
N GLY A 480 4.49 3.57 -13.50
CA GLY A 480 5.39 2.60 -14.10
C GLY A 480 6.36 3.16 -15.14
N GLU A 481 6.35 4.45 -15.48
CA GLU A 481 7.10 4.99 -16.64
C GLU A 481 8.61 4.74 -16.56
N SER A 482 9.16 4.65 -15.35
CA SER A 482 10.57 4.35 -15.08
C SER A 482 10.73 3.30 -13.98
N VAL A 483 9.72 2.44 -13.82
CA VAL A 483 9.61 1.44 -12.74
C VAL A 483 9.20 0.11 -13.33
N ASP A 484 9.99 -0.93 -13.06
CA ASP A 484 9.75 -2.31 -13.48
C ASP A 484 10.11 -3.30 -12.36
N GLU A 485 10.11 -4.60 -12.65
CA GLU A 485 10.44 -5.64 -11.68
C GLU A 485 11.79 -5.45 -10.97
N THR A 486 12.75 -4.75 -11.60
CA THR A 486 14.12 -4.65 -11.09
C THR A 486 14.25 -3.63 -9.97
N ASN A 487 13.34 -2.65 -9.91
CA ASN A 487 13.45 -1.52 -8.99
C ASN A 487 12.18 -1.24 -8.18
N VAL A 488 11.01 -1.79 -8.57
CA VAL A 488 9.70 -1.43 -7.99
C VAL A 488 9.65 -1.61 -6.48
N VAL A 489 10.13 -2.75 -5.96
CA VAL A 489 10.01 -3.06 -4.52
C VAL A 489 10.90 -2.15 -3.67
N GLN A 490 12.12 -1.86 -4.14
CA GLN A 490 13.05 -0.94 -3.48
C GLN A 490 12.57 0.51 -3.54
N ARG A 491 11.84 0.89 -4.60
CA ARG A 491 11.19 2.19 -4.69
C ARG A 491 10.02 2.29 -3.73
N ILE A 492 9.17 1.27 -3.65
CA ILE A 492 7.99 1.32 -2.78
C ILE A 492 8.42 1.37 -1.32
N PHE A 493 9.29 0.44 -0.90
CA PHE A 493 9.64 0.28 0.51
C PHE A 493 11.03 0.86 0.81
N PRO A 494 11.17 1.70 1.86
CA PRO A 494 10.20 2.00 2.92
C PRO A 494 9.42 3.30 2.69
N ARG A 495 9.42 3.88 1.49
CA ARG A 495 8.81 5.20 1.28
C ARG A 495 7.29 5.21 1.50
N VAL A 496 6.61 4.17 1.05
CA VAL A 496 5.17 3.95 1.28
C VAL A 496 4.81 3.86 2.76
N ASN A 497 5.76 3.44 3.61
CA ASN A 497 5.56 3.27 5.04
C ASN A 497 5.06 4.57 5.68
N ALA A 498 5.51 5.72 5.19
CA ALA A 498 5.09 7.03 5.66
C ALA A 498 3.59 7.28 5.42
N ALA A 499 3.09 6.98 4.22
CA ALA A 499 1.67 7.07 3.90
C ALA A 499 0.87 6.05 4.72
N ALA A 500 1.36 4.82 4.85
CA ALA A 500 0.72 3.77 5.64
C ALA A 500 0.54 4.18 7.11
N GLU A 501 1.57 4.79 7.72
CA GLU A 501 1.47 5.29 9.08
C GLU A 501 0.49 6.46 9.23
N LYS A 502 0.45 7.40 8.26
CA LYS A 502 -0.52 8.49 8.25
C LYS A 502 -1.96 8.04 8.11
N LEU A 503 -2.17 6.95 7.40
CA LEU A 503 -3.50 6.40 7.15
C LEU A 503 -3.96 5.45 8.28
N TRP A 504 -3.03 4.91 9.07
CA TRP A 504 -3.33 4.04 10.22
C TRP A 504 -3.38 4.79 11.55
N SER A 505 -2.31 5.51 11.89
CA SER A 505 -2.09 6.04 13.23
C SER A 505 -2.98 7.26 13.52
N PRO A 506 -3.22 7.59 14.80
CA PRO A 506 -3.84 8.86 15.17
C PRO A 506 -3.10 10.06 14.56
N LYS A 507 -3.80 11.19 14.47
CA LYS A 507 -3.15 12.44 14.06
C LYS A 507 -2.01 12.74 15.03
N ASP A 508 -0.80 12.70 14.48
CA ASP A 508 0.44 12.94 15.22
C ASP A 508 0.70 14.45 15.39
N ASP A 509 1.40 14.81 16.46
CA ASP A 509 1.93 16.15 16.67
C ASP A 509 3.38 16.12 16.17
N PHE A 510 3.65 16.75 15.02
CA PHE A 510 4.90 16.69 14.24
C PHE A 510 6.19 17.12 14.97
N ARG A 511 6.16 17.29 16.29
CA ARG A 511 7.24 17.84 17.11
C ARG A 511 8.45 16.93 17.23
N ASN A 512 8.38 15.65 16.84
CA ASN A 512 9.54 14.74 16.96
C ASN A 512 9.72 13.78 15.76
N ILE A 513 10.08 14.33 14.60
CA ILE A 513 10.42 13.53 13.41
C ILE A 513 11.56 12.52 13.66
N HIS A 514 12.45 12.78 14.63
CA HIS A 514 13.55 11.87 14.97
C HIS A 514 13.07 10.53 15.55
N GLN A 515 11.94 10.51 16.26
CA GLN A 515 11.33 9.25 16.69
C GLN A 515 10.80 8.45 15.50
N VAL A 516 10.29 9.12 14.48
CA VAL A 516 9.83 8.48 13.24
C VAL A 516 11.02 7.92 12.45
N GLU A 517 12.12 8.67 12.37
CA GLU A 517 13.39 8.23 11.75
C GLU A 517 13.88 6.90 12.34
N SER A 518 13.99 6.82 13.66
CA SER A 518 14.43 5.59 14.33
C SER A 518 13.51 4.40 14.03
N ARG A 519 12.18 4.59 14.13
CA ARG A 519 11.22 3.50 13.90
C ARG A 519 11.20 3.03 12.44
N ILE A 520 11.35 3.93 11.46
CA ILE A 520 11.37 3.55 10.04
C ILE A 520 12.65 2.77 9.70
N ASP A 521 13.79 3.10 10.33
CA ASP A 521 15.04 2.33 10.17
C ASP A 521 14.87 0.90 10.71
N VAL A 522 14.32 0.75 11.91
CA VAL A 522 14.02 -0.57 12.50
C VAL A 522 13.05 -1.37 11.63
N HIS A 523 11.97 -0.74 11.16
CA HIS A 523 10.98 -1.42 10.32
C HIS A 523 11.55 -1.79 8.94
N THR A 524 12.42 -0.97 8.36
CA THR A 524 13.16 -1.29 7.13
C THR A 524 13.99 -2.56 7.30
N CYS A 525 14.73 -2.67 8.41
CA CYS A 525 15.48 -3.90 8.70
C CYS A 525 14.56 -5.11 8.92
N ARG A 526 13.41 -4.91 9.57
CA ARG A 526 12.38 -5.96 9.73
C ARG A 526 11.87 -6.47 8.37
N MET A 527 11.57 -5.57 7.44
CA MET A 527 11.13 -5.92 6.08
C MET A 527 12.22 -6.68 5.31
N LYS A 528 13.49 -6.22 5.36
CA LYS A 528 14.63 -6.92 4.74
C LYS A 528 14.78 -8.35 5.25
N ARG A 529 14.68 -8.57 6.57
CA ARG A 529 14.74 -9.91 7.17
C ARG A 529 13.60 -10.83 6.70
N ARG A 530 12.48 -10.25 6.28
CA ARG A 530 11.32 -10.98 5.72
C ARG A 530 11.41 -11.16 4.21
N GLY A 531 12.53 -10.79 3.58
CA GLY A 531 12.74 -10.93 2.14
C GLY A 531 12.15 -9.80 1.31
N ILE A 532 11.74 -8.67 1.91
CA ILE A 532 11.33 -7.47 1.20
C ILE A 532 12.56 -6.57 1.05
N PRO A 533 13.13 -6.38 -0.16
CA PRO A 533 14.33 -5.59 -0.37
C PRO A 533 14.05 -4.08 -0.25
N ALA A 534 13.69 -3.60 0.94
CA ALA A 534 13.47 -2.18 1.18
C ALA A 534 14.80 -1.39 1.09
N GLN A 535 14.81 -0.19 0.53
CA GLN A 535 16.00 0.66 0.51
C GLN A 535 16.28 1.30 1.90
N PRO A 536 17.51 1.77 2.21
CA PRO A 536 17.75 2.53 3.44
C PRO A 536 16.97 3.88 3.46
N PRO A 537 16.26 4.25 4.54
CA PRO A 537 15.46 5.48 4.55
C PRO A 537 16.25 6.74 4.92
N ASN A 538 17.21 6.68 5.85
CA ASN A 538 17.84 7.87 6.46
C ASN A 538 19.35 8.02 6.20
N GLY A 539 19.92 7.25 5.25
CA GLY A 539 21.33 7.32 4.88
C GLY A 539 22.17 6.15 5.44
N PRO A 540 23.46 6.36 5.75
CA PRO A 540 24.36 5.29 6.17
C PRO A 540 23.90 4.58 7.45
N GLY A 541 23.89 3.24 7.40
CA GLY A 541 23.51 2.37 8.50
C GLY A 541 23.58 0.91 8.06
N PHE A 542 23.25 -0.02 8.95
CA PHE A 542 23.20 -1.45 8.61
C PHE A 542 22.08 -2.17 9.37
N CYS A 543 21.67 -3.32 8.83
CA CYS A 543 20.76 -4.23 9.51
C CYS A 543 21.54 -5.45 9.98
N LEU A 544 21.30 -5.88 11.22
CA LEU A 544 21.75 -7.17 11.75
C LEU A 544 20.88 -8.33 11.25
#